data_AF-A0A328APJ5-F1
#
_entry.id   AF-A0A328APJ5-F1
#
_cell.length_a   1.000
_cell.length_b   1.000
_cell.length_c   1.000
_cell.angle_alpha   90.00
_cell.angle_beta   90.00
_cell.angle_gamma   90.00
#
_symmetry.space_group_name_H-M   'P 1'
#
loop_
_entity.id
_entity.type
_entity.pdbx_description
1 polymer ?
#
loop_
_entity_poly.entity_id
_entity_poly.type
_entity_poly.pdbx_seq_one_letter_code
_entity_poly.pdbx_strand_id
1 'polypeptide(L)'
;MTAAQPSFDTVSLVTLLTIPCILDASMVGREDRDFMDALILLAVVQANVAPLIRDRDLQRAYGGADEPPPDELRRPVSINAIAHSLRLPYETTRRRIMRLAREGACDIGESGVIVPTRELASPRHVMALMAIWQQIHALYLRLRDLGLMDEMIAPADRVRWDAAAGEPPVRAVIRIASDFMLRLIDNTTAQFGGLVAGVIWFAILRANTEHLSTESRPGLADDGRRRPVRIAEIAGRLSAPQETVRRYAAELAAQDLCERGAKGFVVPAEVLARPESMKILTENFSDLQRMFSGFAQLGVLAEWDRQSPPLQGVA
;
A
#
# COMPACT_ATOMS: atom_id res chain seq x y z
N MET A 1 11.74 -26.73 7.26
CA MET A 1 12.12 -26.61 5.84
C MET A 1 12.15 -25.13 5.52
N THR A 2 13.33 -24.57 5.28
CA THR A 2 13.48 -23.17 4.87
C THR A 2 12.84 -23.04 3.49
N ALA A 3 11.81 -22.19 3.35
CA ALA A 3 11.23 -21.89 2.05
C ALA A 3 12.36 -21.42 1.11
N ALA A 4 12.38 -21.92 -0.13
CA ALA A 4 13.34 -21.47 -1.13
C ALA A 4 13.20 -19.95 -1.31
N GLN A 5 14.32 -19.23 -1.42
CA GLN A 5 14.27 -17.79 -1.70
C GLN A 5 13.60 -17.57 -3.06
N PRO A 6 12.69 -16.59 -3.17
CA PRO A 6 11.99 -16.31 -4.43
C PRO A 6 13.00 -15.87 -5.50
N SER A 7 12.72 -16.22 -6.77
CA SER A 7 13.56 -15.81 -7.89
C SER A 7 13.51 -14.30 -8.12
N PHE A 8 14.51 -13.74 -8.81
CA PHE A 8 14.49 -12.32 -9.19
C PHE A 8 13.25 -11.96 -10.02
N ASP A 9 12.87 -12.83 -10.96
CA ASP A 9 11.71 -12.62 -11.81
C ASP A 9 10.42 -12.59 -10.97
N THR A 10 10.31 -13.47 -9.96
CA THR A 10 9.19 -13.48 -9.01
C THR A 10 9.10 -12.15 -8.26
N VAL A 11 10.16 -11.74 -7.56
CA VAL A 11 10.11 -10.51 -6.73
C VAL A 11 9.89 -9.25 -7.56
N SER A 12 10.43 -9.23 -8.79
CA SER A 12 10.23 -8.16 -9.76
C SER A 12 8.79 -8.06 -10.24
N LEU A 13 8.21 -9.18 -10.66
CA LEU A 13 6.84 -9.22 -11.17
C LEU A 13 5.84 -8.89 -10.07
N VAL A 14 6.03 -9.43 -8.86
CA VAL A 14 5.22 -9.08 -7.69
C VAL A 14 5.26 -7.58 -7.42
N THR A 15 6.44 -6.97 -7.46
CA THR A 15 6.58 -5.53 -7.24
C THR A 15 5.82 -4.73 -8.30
N LEU A 16 5.95 -5.08 -9.58
CA LEU A 16 5.21 -4.45 -10.67
C LEU A 16 3.69 -4.54 -10.50
N LEU A 17 3.19 -5.69 -10.05
CA LEU A 17 1.77 -5.91 -9.81
C LEU A 17 1.25 -5.11 -8.62
N THR A 18 2.09 -4.90 -7.61
CA THR A 18 1.71 -4.22 -6.36
C THR A 18 1.71 -2.69 -6.52
N ILE A 19 2.63 -2.12 -7.32
CA ILE A 19 2.77 -0.66 -7.49
C ILE A 19 1.43 0.03 -7.85
N PRO A 20 0.65 -0.43 -8.85
CA PRO A 20 -0.65 0.17 -9.16
C PRO A 20 -1.60 0.14 -7.95
N CYS A 21 -1.69 -1.00 -7.25
CA CYS A 21 -2.54 -1.13 -6.07
C CYS A 21 -2.15 -0.13 -4.97
N ILE A 22 -0.86 0.05 -4.71
CA ILE A 22 -0.34 1.01 -3.72
C ILE A 22 -0.68 2.45 -4.10
N LEU A 23 -0.39 2.83 -5.36
CA LEU A 23 -0.62 4.19 -5.85
C LEU A 23 -2.11 4.52 -5.86
N ASP A 24 -2.93 3.60 -6.34
CA ASP A 24 -4.38 3.80 -6.43
C ASP A 24 -5.02 3.82 -5.03
N ALA A 25 -4.59 2.97 -4.10
CA ALA A 25 -5.05 2.99 -2.70
C ALA A 25 -4.66 4.29 -2.00
N SER A 26 -3.46 4.82 -2.28
CA SER A 26 -3.00 6.10 -1.75
C SER A 26 -3.83 7.27 -2.27
N MET A 27 -4.25 7.23 -3.54
CA MET A 27 -5.10 8.27 -4.13
C MET A 27 -6.52 8.21 -3.61
N VAL A 28 -7.10 7.01 -3.50
CA VAL A 28 -8.44 6.78 -2.96
C VAL A 28 -8.51 7.18 -1.48
N GLY A 29 -7.56 6.71 -0.66
CA GLY A 29 -7.53 6.99 0.78
C GLY A 29 -7.20 8.45 1.12
N ARG A 30 -6.64 9.21 0.17
CA ARG A 30 -6.42 10.66 0.32
C ARG A 30 -7.71 11.46 0.23
N GLU A 31 -8.67 10.99 -0.56
CA GLU A 31 -9.87 11.75 -0.89
C GLU A 31 -9.47 13.15 -1.41
N ASP A 32 -10.03 14.22 -0.84
CA ASP A 32 -9.72 15.61 -1.20
C ASP A 32 -8.51 16.19 -0.42
N ARG A 33 -7.89 15.42 0.47
CA ARG A 33 -6.85 15.92 1.40
C ARG A 33 -5.50 16.13 0.74
N ASP A 34 -4.63 16.89 1.37
CA ASP A 34 -3.21 16.85 1.03
C ASP A 34 -2.64 15.44 1.29
N PHE A 35 -1.72 14.96 0.46
CA PHE A 35 -1.17 13.60 0.57
C PHE A 35 -0.52 13.35 1.94
N MET A 36 0.21 14.34 2.47
CA MET A 36 0.83 14.22 3.79
C MET A 36 -0.21 14.18 4.93
N ASP A 37 -1.34 14.87 4.74
CA ASP A 37 -2.42 14.86 5.74
C ASP A 37 -3.14 13.50 5.76
N ALA A 38 -3.37 12.90 4.60
CA ALA A 38 -3.89 11.54 4.49
C ALA A 38 -2.97 10.51 5.14
N LEU A 39 -1.65 10.63 4.92
CA LEU A 39 -0.66 9.76 5.56
C LEU A 39 -0.64 9.93 7.09
N ILE A 40 -0.68 11.17 7.58
CA ILE A 40 -0.77 11.44 9.02
C ILE A 40 -2.04 10.81 9.59
N LEU A 41 -3.18 10.97 8.91
CA LEU A 41 -4.45 10.39 9.34
C LEU A 41 -4.38 8.86 9.38
N LEU A 42 -3.82 8.22 8.34
CA LEU A 42 -3.59 6.78 8.30
C LEU A 42 -2.76 6.28 9.49
N ALA A 43 -1.66 6.98 9.78
CA ALA A 43 -0.78 6.64 10.90
C ALA A 43 -1.49 6.80 12.26
N VAL A 44 -2.33 7.84 12.42
CA VAL A 44 -3.14 8.02 13.63
C VAL A 44 -4.17 6.90 13.76
N VAL A 45 -4.90 6.56 12.69
CA VAL A 45 -5.87 5.45 12.71
C VAL A 45 -5.19 4.15 13.14
N GLN A 46 -4.04 3.82 12.55
CA GLN A 46 -3.32 2.59 12.90
C GLN A 46 -2.81 2.57 14.33
N ALA A 47 -2.25 3.68 14.80
CA ALA A 47 -1.84 3.79 16.20
C ALA A 47 -3.03 3.67 17.16
N ASN A 48 -4.21 4.21 16.79
CA ASN A 48 -5.41 4.11 17.61
C ASN A 48 -5.93 2.69 17.78
N VAL A 49 -5.81 1.87 16.73
CA VAL A 49 -6.35 0.50 16.73
C VAL A 49 -5.30 -0.59 17.04
N ALA A 50 -4.03 -0.23 17.19
CA ALA A 50 -2.95 -1.18 17.47
C ALA A 50 -3.22 -2.15 18.65
N PRO A 51 -3.85 -1.73 19.77
CA PRO A 51 -4.21 -2.67 20.84
C PRO A 51 -5.27 -3.70 20.41
N LEU A 52 -6.25 -3.30 19.59
CA LEU A 52 -7.34 -4.17 19.13
C LEU A 52 -6.84 -5.26 18.18
N ILE A 53 -5.78 -4.99 17.42
CA ILE A 53 -5.21 -5.97 16.48
C ILE A 53 -4.72 -7.23 17.21
N ARG A 54 -4.42 -7.18 18.50
CA ARG A 54 -3.90 -8.34 19.25
C ARG A 54 -4.99 -9.22 19.86
N ASP A 55 -6.23 -8.73 19.88
CA ASP A 55 -7.38 -9.43 20.47
C ASP A 55 -8.27 -9.98 19.36
N ARG A 56 -8.42 -11.31 19.32
CA ARG A 56 -9.18 -12.01 18.26
C ARG A 56 -10.67 -11.71 18.33
N ASP A 57 -11.23 -11.52 19.53
CA ASP A 57 -12.66 -11.29 19.70
C ASP A 57 -13.01 -9.87 19.29
N LEU A 58 -12.16 -8.90 19.67
CA LEU A 58 -12.31 -7.51 19.20
C LEU A 58 -12.07 -7.36 17.69
N GLN A 59 -11.11 -8.11 17.13
CA GLN A 59 -10.91 -8.13 15.67
C GLN A 59 -12.13 -8.65 14.92
N ARG A 60 -12.82 -9.66 15.46
CA ARG A 60 -14.06 -10.19 14.88
C ARG A 60 -15.20 -9.19 15.03
N ALA A 61 -15.41 -8.67 16.23
CA ALA A 61 -16.49 -7.74 16.53
C ALA A 61 -16.41 -6.46 15.68
N TYR A 62 -15.21 -5.91 15.49
CA TYR A 62 -14.99 -4.65 14.77
C TYR A 62 -14.21 -4.84 13.47
N GLY A 63 -14.35 -6.03 12.87
CA GLY A 63 -13.70 -6.40 11.61
C GLY A 63 -14.50 -6.00 10.38
N GLY A 64 -15.83 -5.94 10.50
CA GLY A 64 -16.76 -5.62 9.41
C GLY A 64 -16.64 -4.18 8.90
N ALA A 65 -17.35 -3.88 7.82
CA ALA A 65 -17.34 -2.54 7.21
C ALA A 65 -18.07 -1.50 8.07
N ASP A 66 -19.21 -1.90 8.62
CA ASP A 66 -20.23 -0.97 9.11
C ASP A 66 -19.91 -0.42 10.50
N GLU A 67 -19.34 -1.24 11.38
CA GLU A 67 -19.11 -0.87 12.77
C GLU A 67 -17.61 -0.69 13.07
N PRO A 68 -17.10 0.57 13.04
CA PRO A 68 -15.77 0.83 13.59
C PRO A 68 -15.77 0.63 15.11
N PRO A 69 -14.62 0.29 15.71
CA PRO A 69 -14.51 0.17 17.15
C PRO A 69 -14.77 1.52 17.85
N PRO A 70 -15.56 1.54 18.95
CA PRO A 70 -15.79 2.72 19.77
C PRO A 70 -14.50 3.43 20.17
N ASP A 71 -14.58 4.73 20.41
CA ASP A 71 -13.42 5.58 20.76
C ASP A 71 -12.77 5.11 22.06
N GLU A 72 -13.56 4.60 23.01
CA GLU A 72 -13.13 4.15 24.34
C GLU A 72 -12.29 2.86 24.30
N LEU A 73 -12.47 2.04 23.26
CA LEU A 73 -11.66 0.82 23.06
C LEU A 73 -10.33 1.12 22.36
N ARG A 74 -10.15 2.34 21.86
CA ARG A 74 -8.98 2.75 21.09
C ARG A 74 -8.02 3.56 21.94
N ARG A 75 -6.77 3.58 21.51
CA ARG A 75 -5.70 4.28 22.24
C ARG A 75 -5.31 5.57 21.53
N PRO A 76 -5.58 6.76 22.09
CA PRO A 76 -5.04 8.01 21.54
C PRO A 76 -3.52 7.96 21.42
N VAL A 77 -2.98 8.63 20.40
CA VAL A 77 -1.55 8.63 20.07
C VAL A 77 -0.98 10.04 20.17
N SER A 78 0.24 10.18 20.72
CA SER A 78 0.85 11.50 20.80
C SER A 78 1.32 12.00 19.43
N ILE A 79 1.28 13.32 19.22
CA ILE A 79 1.83 13.98 18.02
C ILE A 79 3.31 13.60 17.82
N ASN A 80 4.06 13.47 18.92
CA ASN A 80 5.47 13.08 18.88
C ASN A 80 5.67 11.65 18.37
N ALA A 81 4.82 10.71 18.79
CA ALA A 81 4.87 9.33 18.29
C ALA A 81 4.58 9.27 16.79
N ILE A 82 3.62 10.05 16.29
CA ILE A 82 3.34 10.14 14.85
C ILE A 82 4.51 10.78 14.10
N ALA A 83 5.09 11.86 14.62
CA ALA A 83 6.24 12.51 14.00
C ALA A 83 7.44 11.56 13.89
N HIS A 84 7.72 10.80 14.95
CA HIS A 84 8.77 9.79 14.96
C HIS A 84 8.47 8.66 13.97
N SER A 85 7.26 8.11 14.00
CA SER A 85 6.85 7.01 13.13
C SER A 85 6.91 7.36 11.64
N LEU A 86 6.62 8.61 11.27
CA LEU A 86 6.65 9.06 9.88
C LEU A 86 7.96 9.76 9.50
N ARG A 87 8.93 9.85 10.43
CA ARG A 87 10.19 10.60 10.28
C ARG A 87 9.98 12.05 9.82
N LEU A 88 8.93 12.70 10.33
CA LEU A 88 8.59 14.09 10.04
C LEU A 88 9.03 15.03 11.17
N PRO A 89 9.39 16.29 10.87
CA PRO A 89 9.64 17.28 11.91
C PRO A 89 8.41 17.46 12.81
N TYR A 90 8.61 17.45 14.12
CA TYR A 90 7.53 17.59 15.11
C TYR A 90 6.61 18.78 14.81
N GLU A 91 7.18 19.96 14.55
CA GLU A 91 6.39 21.17 14.25
C GLU A 91 5.60 21.08 12.93
N THR A 92 6.06 20.26 11.98
CA THR A 92 5.30 19.99 10.75
C THR A 92 4.12 19.08 11.04
N THR A 93 4.35 17.99 11.77
CA THR A 93 3.30 17.05 12.19
C THR A 93 2.26 17.74 13.05
N ARG A 94 2.69 18.53 14.04
CA ARG A 94 1.81 19.30 14.93
C ARG A 94 0.90 20.24 14.15
N ARG A 95 1.46 21.08 13.27
CA ARG A 95 0.65 22.03 12.48
C ARG A 95 -0.39 21.35 11.59
N ARG A 96 -0.02 20.20 10.98
CA ARG A 96 -0.93 19.42 10.13
C ARG A 96 -2.03 18.74 10.93
N ILE A 97 -1.71 18.13 12.07
CA ILE A 97 -2.72 17.56 12.98
C ILE A 97 -3.68 18.65 13.47
N MET A 98 -3.19 19.84 13.82
CA MET A 98 -4.05 20.96 14.21
C MET A 98 -4.96 21.45 13.07
N ARG A 99 -4.55 21.30 11.81
CA ARG A 99 -5.42 21.55 10.66
C ARG A 99 -6.49 20.46 10.55
N LEU A 100 -6.09 19.20 10.57
CA LEU A 100 -7.00 18.05 10.52
C LEU A 100 -8.07 18.11 11.62
N ALA A 101 -7.69 18.55 12.83
CA ALA A 101 -8.62 18.72 13.93
C ALA A 101 -9.65 19.84 13.69
N ARG A 102 -9.22 20.97 13.12
CA ARG A 102 -10.14 22.05 12.72
C ARG A 102 -11.12 21.62 11.63
N GLU A 103 -10.72 20.69 10.79
CA GLU A 103 -11.56 20.07 9.75
C GLU A 103 -12.43 18.92 10.28
N GLY A 104 -12.33 18.60 11.58
CA GLY A 104 -13.11 17.54 12.23
C GLY A 104 -12.61 16.11 11.97
N ALA A 105 -11.47 15.95 11.30
CA ALA A 105 -10.91 14.64 10.93
C ALA A 105 -10.23 13.93 12.12
N CYS A 106 -9.83 14.67 13.15
CA CYS A 106 -9.30 14.12 14.39
C CYS A 106 -9.69 14.97 15.60
N ASP A 107 -9.73 14.34 16.77
CA ASP A 107 -9.88 15.01 18.05
C ASP A 107 -8.54 14.99 18.80
N ILE A 108 -8.24 16.10 19.48
CA ILE A 108 -7.03 16.26 20.27
C ILE A 108 -7.46 16.41 21.73
N GLY A 109 -7.17 15.39 22.53
CA GLY A 109 -7.40 15.40 23.97
C GLY A 109 -6.10 15.33 24.76
N GLU A 110 -6.21 15.31 26.09
CA GLU A 110 -5.06 15.22 27.00
C GLU A 110 -4.20 13.97 26.74
N SER A 111 -4.86 12.85 26.42
CA SER A 111 -4.21 11.56 26.15
C SER A 111 -3.59 11.46 24.75
N GLY A 112 -3.80 12.45 23.87
CA GLY A 112 -3.27 12.47 22.51
C GLY A 112 -4.36 12.66 21.45
N VAL A 113 -4.04 12.22 20.24
CA VAL A 113 -4.84 12.39 19.03
C VAL A 113 -5.61 11.10 18.74
N ILE A 114 -6.89 11.23 18.38
CA ILE A 114 -7.72 10.13 17.91
C ILE A 114 -8.44 10.53 16.62
N VAL A 115 -8.59 9.60 15.68
CA VAL A 115 -9.56 9.76 14.59
C VAL A 115 -10.90 9.25 15.11
N PRO A 116 -11.92 10.08 15.30
CA PRO A 116 -13.12 9.70 16.03
C PRO A 116 -14.01 8.72 15.25
N THR A 117 -14.84 7.94 15.95
CA THR A 117 -15.76 6.97 15.33
C THR A 117 -16.62 7.61 14.24
N ARG A 118 -17.10 8.84 14.46
CA ARG A 118 -17.89 9.58 13.47
C ARG A 118 -17.17 9.79 12.12
N GLU A 119 -15.84 9.94 12.13
CA GLU A 119 -15.05 10.07 10.90
C GLU A 119 -14.89 8.70 10.23
N LEU A 120 -14.61 7.65 11.01
CA LEU A 120 -14.46 6.29 10.52
C LEU A 120 -15.76 5.66 10.03
N ALA A 121 -16.91 6.11 10.54
CA ALA A 121 -18.24 5.71 10.12
C ALA A 121 -18.80 6.63 9.01
N SER A 122 -18.07 7.68 8.61
CA SER A 122 -18.56 8.59 7.59
C SER A 122 -18.73 7.87 6.24
N PRO A 123 -19.76 8.22 5.44
CA PRO A 123 -19.97 7.58 4.13
C PRO A 123 -18.75 7.68 3.21
N ARG A 124 -18.06 8.82 3.25
CA ARG A 124 -16.82 9.04 2.50
C ARG A 124 -15.74 8.01 2.87
N HIS A 125 -15.50 7.83 4.16
CA HIS A 125 -14.50 6.87 4.64
C HIS A 125 -14.88 5.43 4.28
N VAL A 126 -16.15 5.04 4.46
CA VAL A 126 -16.63 3.70 4.10
C VAL A 126 -16.49 3.43 2.60
N MET A 127 -16.79 4.41 1.74
CA MET A 127 -16.57 4.30 0.29
C MET A 127 -15.09 4.09 -0.04
N ALA A 128 -14.19 4.87 0.55
CA ALA A 128 -12.74 4.71 0.37
C ALA A 128 -12.28 3.32 0.82
N LEU A 129 -12.81 2.83 1.94
CA LEU A 129 -12.52 1.52 2.51
C LEU A 129 -12.94 0.39 1.56
N MET A 130 -14.14 0.48 0.96
CA MET A 130 -14.63 -0.49 -0.03
C MET A 130 -13.79 -0.47 -1.31
N ALA A 131 -13.40 0.70 -1.79
CA ALA A 131 -12.57 0.83 -2.98
C ALA A 131 -11.18 0.21 -2.77
N ILE A 132 -10.55 0.42 -1.60
CA ILE A 132 -9.27 -0.22 -1.27
C ILE A 132 -9.45 -1.74 -1.13
N TRP A 133 -10.54 -2.21 -0.53
CA TRP A 133 -10.86 -3.64 -0.47
C TRP A 133 -10.93 -4.27 -1.86
N GLN A 134 -11.63 -3.63 -2.81
CA GLN A 134 -11.72 -4.10 -4.19
C GLN A 134 -10.36 -4.13 -4.89
N GLN A 135 -9.50 -3.13 -4.65
CA GLN A 135 -8.14 -3.11 -5.20
C GLN A 135 -7.27 -4.25 -4.67
N ILE A 136 -7.33 -4.52 -3.36
CA ILE A 136 -6.61 -5.63 -2.72
C ILE A 136 -7.12 -6.97 -3.26
N HIS A 137 -8.45 -7.13 -3.39
CA HIS A 137 -9.04 -8.33 -3.96
C HIS A 137 -8.58 -8.54 -5.41
N ALA A 138 -8.58 -7.49 -6.25
CA ALA A 138 -8.09 -7.57 -7.61
C ALA A 138 -6.59 -7.92 -7.69
N LEU A 139 -5.76 -7.34 -6.81
CA LEU A 139 -4.35 -7.70 -6.70
C LEU A 139 -4.17 -9.17 -6.33
N TYR A 140 -4.94 -9.67 -5.35
CA TYR A 140 -4.93 -11.07 -4.95
C TYR A 140 -5.24 -12.01 -6.12
N LEU A 141 -6.35 -11.77 -6.83
CA LEU A 141 -6.74 -12.59 -7.98
C LEU A 141 -5.65 -12.59 -9.05
N ARG A 142 -5.06 -11.43 -9.35
CA ARG A 142 -3.98 -11.32 -10.34
C ARG A 142 -2.72 -12.08 -9.92
N LEU A 143 -2.32 -12.01 -8.65
CA LEU A 143 -1.19 -12.78 -8.14
C LEU A 143 -1.48 -14.29 -8.16
N ARG A 144 -2.71 -14.69 -7.82
CA ARG A 144 -3.15 -16.09 -7.80
C ARG A 144 -3.17 -16.69 -9.21
N ASP A 145 -3.78 -15.99 -10.16
CA ASP A 145 -3.95 -16.48 -11.53
C ASP A 145 -2.60 -16.61 -12.27
N LEU A 146 -1.55 -15.91 -11.81
CA LEU A 146 -0.17 -16.05 -12.28
C LEU A 146 0.64 -17.11 -11.51
N GLY A 147 0.05 -17.77 -10.51
CA GLY A 147 0.71 -18.77 -9.65
C GLY A 147 1.63 -18.17 -8.57
N LEU A 148 1.73 -16.85 -8.46
CA LEU A 148 2.64 -16.16 -7.54
C LEU A 148 2.17 -16.25 -6.07
N MET A 149 0.87 -16.42 -5.84
CA MET A 149 0.35 -16.57 -4.47
C MET A 149 0.83 -17.85 -3.81
N ASP A 150 1.06 -18.93 -4.56
CA ASP A 150 1.52 -20.20 -4.00
C ASP A 150 2.99 -20.14 -3.56
N GLU A 151 3.77 -19.23 -4.15
CA GLU A 151 5.14 -18.91 -3.71
C GLU A 151 5.16 -18.09 -2.39
N MET A 152 4.12 -17.30 -2.14
CA MET A 152 3.99 -16.52 -0.89
C MET A 152 3.34 -17.32 0.23
N ILE A 153 2.26 -18.04 -0.08
CA ILE A 153 1.41 -18.73 0.90
C ILE A 153 0.99 -20.07 0.32
N ALA A 154 1.41 -21.14 0.99
CA ALA A 154 1.01 -22.48 0.61
C ALA A 154 -0.53 -22.60 0.66
N PRO A 155 -1.17 -23.27 -0.31
CA PRO A 155 -2.62 -23.46 -0.30
C PRO A 155 -3.15 -24.07 1.00
N ALA A 156 -2.37 -24.92 1.66
CA ALA A 156 -2.72 -25.53 2.95
C ALA A 156 -2.80 -24.53 4.12
N ASP A 157 -2.11 -23.40 4.02
CA ASP A 157 -2.09 -22.35 5.05
C ASP A 157 -3.26 -21.36 4.90
N ARG A 158 -4.06 -21.48 3.83
CA ARG A 158 -5.27 -20.68 3.63
C ARG A 158 -6.39 -21.25 4.50
N VAL A 159 -6.59 -20.65 5.67
CA VAL A 159 -7.67 -21.01 6.59
C VAL A 159 -9.01 -20.81 5.88
N ARG A 160 -9.95 -21.74 6.07
CA ARG A 160 -11.30 -21.58 5.52
C ARG A 160 -12.03 -20.47 6.26
N TRP A 161 -12.72 -19.62 5.51
CA TRP A 161 -13.68 -18.69 6.08
C TRP A 161 -14.78 -19.48 6.79
N ASP A 162 -15.03 -19.13 8.05
CA ASP A 162 -16.18 -19.65 8.77
C ASP A 162 -17.39 -18.81 8.36
N ALA A 163 -18.31 -19.41 7.59
CA ALA A 163 -19.54 -18.73 7.17
C ALA A 163 -20.41 -18.30 8.36
N ALA A 164 -20.24 -18.91 9.54
CA ALA A 164 -20.88 -18.47 10.78
C ALA A 164 -20.24 -17.21 11.38
N ALA A 165 -19.06 -16.78 10.91
CA ALA A 165 -18.36 -15.58 11.38
C ALA A 165 -18.97 -14.26 10.87
N GLY A 166 -20.01 -14.32 10.01
CA GLY A 166 -20.76 -13.15 9.57
C GLY A 166 -20.17 -12.45 8.35
N GLU A 167 -20.18 -11.12 8.38
CA GLU A 167 -19.75 -10.27 7.25
C GLU A 167 -18.24 -10.37 6.96
N PRO A 168 -17.81 -10.09 5.72
CA PRO A 168 -16.39 -10.02 5.38
C PRO A 168 -15.63 -9.03 6.29
N PRO A 169 -14.40 -9.36 6.73
CA PRO A 169 -13.70 -8.61 7.76
C PRO A 169 -12.94 -7.42 7.13
N VAL A 170 -13.68 -6.53 6.46
CA VAL A 170 -13.11 -5.48 5.61
C VAL A 170 -12.14 -4.57 6.37
N ARG A 171 -12.53 -4.06 7.55
CA ARG A 171 -11.63 -3.22 8.37
C ARG A 171 -10.41 -3.99 8.84
N ALA A 172 -10.53 -5.27 9.18
CA ALA A 172 -9.38 -6.06 9.60
C ALA A 172 -8.36 -6.24 8.46
N VAL A 173 -8.83 -6.51 7.24
CA VAL A 173 -8.00 -6.56 6.02
C VAL A 173 -7.34 -5.21 5.77
N ILE A 174 -8.10 -4.11 5.84
CA ILE A 174 -7.56 -2.76 5.61
C ILE A 174 -6.54 -2.35 6.69
N ARG A 175 -6.69 -2.76 7.94
CA ARG A 175 -5.67 -2.56 8.99
C ARG A 175 -4.38 -3.29 8.65
N ILE A 176 -4.44 -4.57 8.26
CA ILE A 176 -3.24 -5.33 7.87
C ILE A 176 -2.56 -4.70 6.63
N ALA A 177 -3.35 -4.28 5.64
CA ALA A 177 -2.85 -3.58 4.46
C ALA A 177 -2.25 -2.20 4.80
N SER A 178 -2.83 -1.48 5.75
CA SER A 178 -2.32 -0.18 6.22
C SER A 178 -0.97 -0.32 6.92
N ASP A 179 -0.78 -1.38 7.72
CA ASP A 179 0.53 -1.69 8.31
C ASP A 179 1.58 -2.01 7.25
N PHE A 180 1.21 -2.73 6.19
CA PHE A 180 2.07 -2.93 5.02
C PHE A 180 2.42 -1.60 4.34
N MET A 181 1.43 -0.74 4.10
CA MET A 181 1.64 0.58 3.51
C MET A 181 2.57 1.47 4.33
N LEU A 182 2.44 1.49 5.66
CA LEU A 182 3.33 2.28 6.52
C LEU A 182 4.77 1.76 6.49
N ARG A 183 4.99 0.45 6.46
CA ARG A 183 6.34 -0.14 6.27
C ARG A 183 6.92 0.20 4.91
N LEU A 184 6.11 0.10 3.86
CA LEU A 184 6.52 0.45 2.51
C LEU A 184 6.92 1.93 2.41
N ILE A 185 6.18 2.83 3.05
CA ILE A 185 6.48 4.26 3.10
C ILE A 185 7.81 4.53 3.81
N ASP A 186 8.08 3.83 4.92
CA ASP A 186 9.35 3.96 5.64
C ASP A 186 10.53 3.50 4.76
N ASN A 187 10.41 2.33 4.14
CA ASN A 187 11.42 1.79 3.22
C ASN A 187 11.64 2.70 2.01
N THR A 188 10.56 3.19 1.40
CA THR A 188 10.58 4.13 0.27
C THR A 188 11.26 5.44 0.66
N THR A 189 10.92 5.99 1.82
CA THR A 189 11.53 7.24 2.30
C THR A 189 13.02 7.07 2.52
N ALA A 190 13.45 5.95 3.10
CA ALA A 190 14.85 5.63 3.29
C ALA A 190 15.61 5.45 1.96
N GLN A 191 14.99 4.78 0.98
CA GLN A 191 15.61 4.49 -0.32
C GLN A 191 15.78 5.74 -1.18
N PHE A 192 14.75 6.58 -1.27
CA PHE A 192 14.72 7.71 -2.21
C PHE A 192 15.04 9.06 -1.56
N GLY A 193 15.46 9.07 -0.29
CA GLY A 193 15.70 10.30 0.48
C GLY A 193 14.44 11.12 0.77
N GLY A 194 13.26 10.56 0.50
CA GLY A 194 11.98 11.22 0.68
C GLY A 194 10.82 10.50 -0.01
N LEU A 195 9.66 10.49 0.64
CA LEU A 195 8.46 9.82 0.14
C LEU A 195 8.01 10.34 -1.23
N VAL A 196 8.06 11.66 -1.45
CA VAL A 196 7.61 12.28 -2.71
C VAL A 196 8.47 11.81 -3.89
N ALA A 197 9.79 11.71 -3.70
CA ALA A 197 10.69 11.19 -4.72
C ALA A 197 10.36 9.73 -5.06
N GLY A 198 10.14 8.88 -4.05
CA GLY A 198 9.76 7.48 -4.25
C GLY A 198 8.41 7.31 -4.95
N VAL A 199 7.37 8.07 -4.58
CA VAL A 199 6.07 8.03 -5.27
C VAL A 199 6.19 8.42 -6.74
N ILE A 200 6.98 9.46 -7.05
CA ILE A 200 7.25 9.87 -8.44
C ILE A 200 8.01 8.77 -9.19
N TRP A 201 8.99 8.15 -8.55
CA TRP A 201 9.75 7.05 -9.14
C TRP A 201 8.84 5.84 -9.44
N PHE A 202 7.98 5.43 -8.52
CA PHE A 202 6.99 4.37 -8.75
C PHE A 202 5.99 4.73 -9.84
N ALA A 203 5.58 6.00 -9.95
CA ALA A 203 4.70 6.47 -11.01
C ALA A 203 5.39 6.40 -12.40
N ILE A 204 6.69 6.72 -12.47
CA ILE A 204 7.50 6.54 -13.68
C ILE A 204 7.56 5.06 -14.04
N LEU A 205 7.93 4.20 -13.09
CA LEU A 205 8.05 2.76 -13.32
C LEU A 205 6.72 2.14 -13.78
N ARG A 206 5.60 2.50 -13.14
CA ARG A 206 4.25 2.09 -13.56
C ARG A 206 3.98 2.51 -15.00
N ALA A 207 4.14 3.78 -15.33
CA ALA A 207 3.88 4.27 -16.67
C ALA A 207 4.79 3.63 -17.73
N ASN A 208 6.02 3.25 -17.35
CA ASN A 208 6.93 2.53 -18.24
C ASN A 208 6.51 1.09 -18.53
N THR A 209 5.68 0.47 -17.68
CA THR A 209 5.45 -0.98 -17.68
C THR A 209 3.99 -1.41 -17.71
N GLU A 210 3.02 -0.53 -17.44
CA GLU A 210 1.60 -0.90 -17.31
C GLU A 210 0.96 -1.46 -18.59
N HIS A 211 1.53 -1.16 -19.77
CA HIS A 211 1.08 -1.71 -21.05
C HIS A 211 1.65 -3.09 -21.36
N LEU A 212 2.55 -3.62 -20.51
CA LEU A 212 3.16 -4.93 -20.71
C LEU A 212 2.19 -6.03 -20.25
N SER A 213 1.95 -7.03 -21.11
CA SER A 213 1.16 -8.21 -20.73
C SER A 213 1.89 -9.05 -19.69
N THR A 214 1.21 -9.34 -18.58
CA THR A 214 1.72 -10.21 -17.52
C THR A 214 1.71 -11.69 -17.89
N GLU A 215 1.01 -12.09 -18.95
CA GLU A 215 0.94 -13.47 -19.44
C GLU A 215 2.30 -13.97 -19.98
N SER A 216 3.15 -13.05 -20.43
CA SER A 216 4.49 -13.37 -20.95
C SER A 216 5.59 -13.39 -19.87
N ARG A 217 5.24 -13.29 -18.58
CA ARG A 217 6.14 -13.05 -17.44
C ARG A 217 7.27 -12.02 -17.73
N PRO A 218 7.02 -10.87 -18.38
CA PRO A 218 8.10 -9.92 -18.58
C PRO A 218 8.36 -9.23 -17.25
N GLY A 219 9.42 -9.66 -16.57
CA GLY A 219 9.93 -9.00 -15.38
C GLY A 219 10.53 -7.63 -15.71
N LEU A 220 11.19 -7.05 -14.72
CA LEU A 220 11.90 -5.78 -14.80
C LEU A 220 13.17 -5.82 -15.69
N ALA A 221 13.29 -6.75 -16.63
CA ALA A 221 14.54 -7.02 -17.34
C ALA A 221 14.60 -6.50 -18.80
N ASP A 222 13.47 -6.12 -19.42
CA ASP A 222 13.44 -5.72 -20.84
C ASP A 222 13.17 -4.22 -21.01
N ASP A 223 14.23 -3.44 -21.26
CA ASP A 223 14.13 -2.00 -21.52
C ASP A 223 13.56 -1.65 -22.90
N GLY A 224 13.72 -2.53 -23.90
CA GLY A 224 13.25 -2.29 -25.27
C GLY A 224 11.74 -2.19 -25.39
N ARG A 225 11.01 -2.77 -24.42
CA ARG A 225 9.54 -2.75 -24.35
C ARG A 225 8.99 -1.63 -23.48
N ARG A 226 9.82 -0.90 -22.73
CA ARG A 226 9.37 0.19 -21.84
C ARG A 226 8.92 1.40 -22.65
N ARG A 227 7.90 2.09 -22.15
CA ARG A 227 7.42 3.35 -22.75
C ARG A 227 7.86 4.54 -21.89
N PRO A 228 8.70 5.46 -22.40
CA PRO A 228 9.03 6.68 -21.68
C PRO A 228 7.79 7.48 -21.32
N VAL A 229 7.78 8.09 -20.13
CA VAL A 229 6.65 8.89 -19.63
C VAL A 229 7.02 10.36 -19.49
N ARG A 230 6.09 11.26 -19.85
CA ARG A 230 6.30 12.72 -19.74
C ARG A 230 5.91 13.25 -18.36
N ILE A 231 6.55 14.34 -17.92
CA ILE A 231 6.24 15.02 -16.65
C ILE A 231 4.76 15.36 -16.53
N ALA A 232 4.15 15.90 -17.59
CA ALA A 232 2.74 16.28 -17.57
C ALA A 232 1.81 15.08 -17.30
N GLU A 233 2.17 13.90 -17.78
CA GLU A 233 1.41 12.68 -17.57
C GLU A 233 1.53 12.18 -16.13
N ILE A 234 2.74 12.17 -15.58
CA ILE A 234 2.97 11.81 -14.16
C ILE A 234 2.23 12.79 -13.24
N ALA A 235 2.32 14.09 -13.52
CA ALA A 235 1.65 15.13 -12.74
C ALA A 235 0.12 14.97 -12.77
N GLY A 236 -0.45 14.67 -13.94
CA GLY A 236 -1.88 14.40 -14.07
C GLY A 236 -2.33 13.16 -13.28
N ARG A 237 -1.55 12.07 -13.32
CA ARG A 237 -1.85 10.83 -12.59
C ARG A 237 -1.80 11.01 -11.08
N LEU A 238 -0.82 11.76 -10.58
CA LEU A 238 -0.63 12.00 -9.15
C LEU A 238 -1.44 13.20 -8.62
N SER A 239 -2.16 13.92 -9.49
CA SER A 239 -2.79 15.21 -9.17
C SER A 239 -1.82 16.18 -8.49
N ALA A 240 -0.56 16.21 -8.95
CA ALA A 240 0.54 16.96 -8.34
C ALA A 240 0.98 18.14 -9.24
N PRO A 241 1.55 19.22 -8.67
CA PRO A 241 2.08 20.31 -9.47
C PRO A 241 3.19 19.84 -10.42
N GLN A 242 3.10 20.20 -11.70
CA GLN A 242 4.10 19.79 -12.71
C GLN A 242 5.53 20.17 -12.32
N GLU A 243 5.73 21.35 -11.73
CA GLU A 243 7.04 21.81 -11.30
C GLU A 243 7.63 20.93 -10.18
N THR A 244 6.79 20.47 -9.25
CA THR A 244 7.20 19.51 -8.22
C THR A 244 7.66 18.21 -8.86
N VAL A 245 6.86 17.66 -9.78
CA VAL A 245 7.20 16.41 -10.49
C VAL A 245 8.49 16.58 -11.29
N ARG A 246 8.64 17.69 -12.02
CA ARG A 246 9.83 18.00 -12.81
C ARG A 246 11.10 18.04 -11.96
N ARG A 247 11.05 18.71 -10.79
CA ARG A 247 12.20 18.85 -9.89
C ARG A 247 12.65 17.49 -9.37
N TYR A 248 11.74 16.69 -8.81
CA TYR A 248 12.07 15.37 -8.28
C TYR A 248 12.48 14.38 -9.35
N ALA A 249 11.84 14.38 -10.53
CA ALA A 249 12.27 13.53 -11.64
C ALA A 249 13.68 13.86 -12.13
N ALA A 250 14.06 15.14 -12.15
CA ALA A 250 15.42 15.56 -12.48
C ALA A 250 16.44 15.12 -11.42
N GLU A 251 16.08 15.18 -10.14
CA GLU A 251 16.92 14.70 -9.03
C GLU A 251 17.10 13.18 -9.07
N LEU A 252 16.03 12.42 -9.30
CA LEU A 252 16.09 10.96 -9.50
C LEU A 252 17.01 10.59 -10.68
N ALA A 253 16.95 11.37 -11.77
CA ALA A 253 17.83 11.14 -12.90
C ALA A 253 19.29 11.48 -12.59
N ALA A 254 19.56 12.51 -11.79
CA ALA A 254 20.91 12.84 -11.33
C ALA A 254 21.50 11.79 -10.36
N GLN A 255 20.65 10.94 -9.78
CA GLN A 255 21.03 9.81 -8.92
C GLN A 255 21.09 8.47 -9.69
N ASP A 256 21.01 8.51 -11.02
CA ASP A 256 20.97 7.32 -11.88
C ASP A 256 19.86 6.34 -11.50
N LEU A 257 18.73 6.83 -10.98
CA LEU A 257 17.54 6.03 -10.66
C LEU A 257 16.53 6.00 -11.81
N CYS A 258 16.66 6.93 -12.75
CA CYS A 258 15.95 6.92 -14.02
C CYS A 258 16.76 7.68 -15.08
N GLU A 259 16.45 7.45 -16.34
CA GLU A 259 17.06 8.15 -17.47
C GLU A 259 16.08 9.14 -18.07
N ARG A 260 16.60 10.31 -18.44
CA ARG A 260 15.86 11.33 -19.18
C ARG A 260 16.19 11.24 -20.67
N GLY A 261 15.23 10.80 -21.47
CA GLY A 261 15.32 10.80 -22.93
C GLY A 261 14.45 11.87 -23.59
N ALA A 262 14.52 11.97 -24.92
CA ALA A 262 13.71 12.92 -25.71
C ALA A 262 12.19 12.69 -25.57
N LYS A 263 11.77 11.44 -25.31
CA LYS A 263 10.36 11.06 -25.18
C LYS A 263 9.84 11.11 -23.74
N GLY A 264 10.69 11.34 -22.75
CA GLY A 264 10.31 11.33 -21.34
C GLY A 264 11.32 10.59 -20.47
N PHE A 265 10.87 10.14 -19.30
CA PHE A 265 11.65 9.40 -18.32
C PHE A 265 11.40 7.90 -18.44
N VAL A 266 12.47 7.12 -18.28
CA VAL A 266 12.44 5.66 -18.19
C VAL A 266 13.23 5.26 -16.95
N VAL A 267 12.70 4.37 -16.12
CA VAL A 267 13.54 3.60 -15.19
C VAL A 267 14.18 2.48 -16.00
N PRO A 268 15.51 2.34 -16.08
CA PRO A 268 16.16 1.22 -16.76
C PRO A 268 16.04 -0.12 -15.99
N ALA A 269 16.20 -1.23 -16.68
CA ALA A 269 16.21 -2.58 -16.10
C ALA A 269 17.43 -2.78 -15.18
N GLU A 270 18.57 -2.24 -15.59
CA GLU A 270 19.81 -2.31 -14.80
C GLU A 270 19.67 -1.67 -13.42
N VAL A 271 18.93 -0.56 -13.28
CA VAL A 271 18.65 0.09 -11.99
C VAL A 271 17.97 -0.88 -11.03
N LEU A 272 17.12 -1.75 -11.56
CA LEU A 272 16.32 -2.69 -10.79
C LEU A 272 17.09 -3.98 -10.49
N ALA A 273 18.07 -4.32 -11.33
CA ALA A 273 18.99 -5.43 -11.13
C ALA A 273 20.15 -5.11 -10.17
N ARG A 274 20.32 -3.86 -9.74
CA ARG A 274 21.35 -3.47 -8.75
C ARG A 274 21.16 -4.26 -7.44
N PRO A 275 22.25 -4.70 -6.77
CA PRO A 275 22.16 -5.46 -5.52
C PRO A 275 21.32 -4.79 -4.42
N GLU A 276 21.36 -3.46 -4.34
CA GLU A 276 20.58 -2.66 -3.40
C GLU A 276 19.08 -2.72 -3.73
N SER A 277 18.73 -2.57 -5.00
CA SER A 277 17.36 -2.72 -5.49
C SER A 277 16.84 -4.14 -5.25
N MET A 278 17.66 -5.16 -5.54
CA MET A 278 17.35 -6.57 -5.29
C MET A 278 16.96 -6.85 -3.84
N LYS A 279 17.73 -6.29 -2.90
CA LYS A 279 17.45 -6.42 -1.48
C LYS A 279 16.08 -5.82 -1.13
N ILE A 280 15.79 -4.63 -1.65
CA ILE A 280 14.52 -3.92 -1.39
C ILE A 280 13.32 -4.66 -2.00
N LEU A 281 13.46 -5.19 -3.22
CA LEU A 281 12.42 -6.02 -3.86
C LEU A 281 12.13 -7.28 -3.03
N THR A 282 13.16 -7.89 -2.46
CA THR A 282 13.03 -9.08 -1.59
C THR A 282 12.38 -8.75 -0.24
N GLU A 283 12.72 -7.60 0.35
CA GLU A 283 12.09 -7.09 1.56
C GLU A 283 10.61 -6.77 1.33
N ASN A 284 10.28 -6.10 0.22
CA ASN A 284 8.90 -5.85 -0.19
C ASN A 284 8.11 -7.15 -0.40
N PHE A 285 8.71 -8.15 -1.04
CA PHE A 285 8.09 -9.48 -1.19
C PHE A 285 7.79 -10.11 0.18
N SER A 286 8.74 -10.04 1.12
CA SER A 286 8.56 -10.56 2.49
C SER A 286 7.45 -9.81 3.25
N ASP A 287 7.35 -8.49 3.05
CA ASP A 287 6.30 -7.67 3.64
C ASP A 287 4.90 -7.97 3.06
N LEU A 288 4.81 -8.22 1.75
CA LEU A 288 3.59 -8.70 1.10
C LEU A 288 3.21 -10.10 1.58
N GLN A 289 4.18 -11.01 1.72
CA GLN A 289 3.95 -12.34 2.27
C GLN A 289 3.38 -12.27 3.69
N ARG A 290 3.89 -11.34 4.53
CA ARG A 290 3.33 -11.09 5.87
C ARG A 290 1.90 -10.56 5.80
N MET A 291 1.62 -9.62 4.89
CA MET A 291 0.29 -9.05 4.69
C MET A 291 -0.72 -10.13 4.30
N PHE A 292 -0.43 -10.90 3.25
CA PHE A 292 -1.30 -11.98 2.79
C PHE A 292 -1.41 -13.11 3.83
N SER A 293 -0.37 -13.38 4.63
CA SER A 293 -0.45 -14.34 5.74
C SER A 293 -1.47 -13.90 6.78
N GLY A 294 -1.55 -12.59 7.06
CA GLY A 294 -2.61 -12.02 7.88
C GLY A 294 -4.00 -12.22 7.27
N PHE A 295 -4.15 -12.03 5.96
CA PHE A 295 -5.42 -12.29 5.26
C PHE A 295 -5.79 -13.78 5.31
N ALA A 296 -4.83 -14.68 5.12
CA ALA A 296 -5.05 -16.12 5.22
C ALA A 296 -5.57 -16.52 6.62
N GLN A 297 -5.02 -15.94 7.68
CA GLN A 297 -5.48 -16.18 9.06
C GLN A 297 -6.90 -15.65 9.33
N LEU A 298 -7.30 -14.58 8.63
CA LEU A 298 -8.68 -14.09 8.66
C LEU A 298 -9.63 -14.97 7.84
N GLY A 299 -9.14 -15.92 7.04
CA GLY A 299 -9.94 -16.77 6.16
C GLY A 299 -10.44 -16.10 4.88
N VAL A 300 -10.12 -14.82 4.67
CA VAL A 300 -10.65 -14.04 3.53
C VAL A 300 -10.17 -14.56 2.17
N LEU A 301 -8.95 -15.11 2.10
CA LEU A 301 -8.41 -15.64 0.85
C LEU A 301 -9.23 -16.84 0.36
N ALA A 302 -9.62 -17.74 1.26
CA ALA A 302 -10.46 -18.89 0.93
C ALA A 302 -11.87 -18.45 0.48
N GLU A 303 -12.39 -17.37 1.06
CA GLU A 303 -13.68 -16.80 0.65
C GLU A 303 -13.60 -16.16 -0.75
N TRP A 304 -12.52 -15.42 -1.05
CA TRP A 304 -12.29 -14.90 -2.40
C TRP A 304 -12.12 -16.00 -3.45
N ASP A 305 -11.40 -17.08 -3.11
CA ASP A 305 -11.30 -18.27 -3.96
C ASP A 305 -12.66 -18.92 -4.22
N ARG A 306 -13.55 -18.95 -3.20
CA ARG A 306 -14.92 -19.48 -3.35
C ARG A 306 -15.79 -18.61 -4.25
N GLN A 307 -15.69 -17.28 -4.12
CA GLN A 307 -16.47 -16.32 -4.91
C GLN A 307 -15.99 -16.24 -6.37
N SER A 308 -14.67 -16.35 -6.58
CA SER A 308 -14.01 -16.24 -7.88
C SER A 308 -13.12 -17.46 -8.11
N PRO A 309 -13.69 -18.65 -8.39
CA PRO A 309 -12.89 -19.86 -8.55
C PRO A 309 -11.82 -19.69 -9.63
N PRO A 310 -10.63 -20.30 -9.47
CA PRO A 310 -9.56 -20.20 -10.46
C PRO A 310 -10.05 -20.74 -11.81
N LEU A 311 -9.64 -20.06 -12.89
CA LEU A 311 -9.94 -20.49 -14.25
C LEU A 311 -9.35 -21.90 -14.44
N GLN A 312 -10.22 -22.91 -14.56
CA GLN A 312 -9.78 -24.28 -14.87
C GLN A 312 -9.31 -24.33 -16.34
N GLY A 313 -8.03 -24.65 -16.55
CA GLY A 313 -7.37 -24.81 -17.87
C GLY A 313 -6.55 -23.57 -18.25
N VAL A 314 -5.23 -23.63 -18.38
CA VAL A 314 -4.47 -24.53 -19.26
C VAL A 314 -3.22 -25.03 -18.53
N ALA A 315 -3.15 -26.35 -18.34
CA ALA A 315 -1.90 -27.06 -18.06
C ALA A 315 -1.09 -27.20 -19.37
#